data_AF-L7VRL1-F1
#
_entry.id   AF-L7VRL1-F1
#
_cell.length_a   1.000
_cell.length_b   1.000
_cell.length_c   1.000
_cell.angle_alpha   90.00
_cell.angle_beta   90.00
_cell.angle_gamma   90.00
#
_symmetry.space_group_name_H-M   'P 1'
#
loop_
_entity.id
_entity.type
_entity.pdbx_description
1 polymer ?
#
loop_
_entity_poly.entity_id
_entity_poly.type
_entity_poly.pdbx_seq_one_letter_code
_entity_poly.pdbx_strand_id
1 'polypeptide(L)'
;MNSIKTSFFILFLLITTLMYISGSFAVTYKYDDLDRLVEVVYDDGTTVKYTYDAAGNILKVEVTEPLKLQPIGDKTVNAGQLLTFTVSVTGNDNKKVIFAAYNLPEGAKFDTETGVFSWTPALKQVGVHKGIRFEALVGDIVLVEEITITVKGVNTPVGENVEVIDENSGTTVIFEKVHTPGATTVTVHNELPAGISSIVNTFPVYYNIETNAGFTGKARVKLKYDIRGFEENENDIRLYQFKDGKTIDITSPVNPGVGGNPDTKEKTIEGAVEHFCFFGIGIPNRAPVANAGDDKTFETRSDDGVKVTLDGSLSYDPDASLKGLREPDLNPDGRNIVRYKWTGPFGEAEGVKPNVVMPPGIWECRLIVSDGWLESEDTVIIHVKKITENGSSSGDSGKSNNNNDSGDKNIGEKEWDIGKQDKVYSSFPYAVFSGSGKIPLSVYGLDIEISGDIHTNNNFLFHGFNFSVDGICKAAGEIVTLGKHINVKNRQAGAEFIGMPEWADDIKSEILKNGIRYFANKSYSGSRASITAPLAVDGDVTINCESLDISAGIFATGGISLNVSRLKGIEGGKIVICSEKGNIEINASKFELNGLIYAPKGTVVINAGEFILSGHIIADTIIKNEISK
;
A
#
# COMPACT_ATOMS: atom_id res chain seq x y z
N MET A 1 75.72 37.49 40.70
CA MET A 1 74.84 37.62 39.51
C MET A 1 74.00 36.35 39.24
N ASN A 2 73.53 35.65 40.30
CA ASN A 2 72.77 34.40 40.19
C ASN A 2 71.46 34.35 41.02
N SER A 3 71.02 35.47 41.62
CA SER A 3 69.80 35.53 42.46
C SER A 3 68.56 36.08 41.73
N ILE A 4 68.66 36.43 40.45
CA ILE A 4 67.58 37.10 39.69
C ILE A 4 66.96 36.19 38.62
N LYS A 5 67.55 35.03 38.32
CA LYS A 5 67.04 34.14 37.25
C LYS A 5 66.09 33.02 37.73
N THR A 6 66.02 32.75 39.03
CA THR A 6 65.14 31.70 39.58
C THR A 6 63.77 32.24 40.01
N SER A 7 63.63 33.55 40.25
CA SER A 7 62.34 34.19 40.55
C SER A 7 61.48 34.49 39.33
N PHE A 8 62.07 34.63 38.15
CA PHE A 8 61.30 34.91 36.92
C PHE A 8 60.79 33.64 36.22
N PHE A 9 61.36 32.48 36.51
CA PHE A 9 60.96 31.21 35.87
C PHE A 9 59.82 30.49 36.59
N ILE A 10 59.65 30.73 37.90
CA ILE A 10 58.51 30.21 38.68
C ILE A 10 57.28 31.13 38.54
N LEU A 11 57.48 32.42 38.25
CA LEU A 11 56.38 33.34 37.94
C LEU A 11 55.81 33.13 36.52
N PHE A 12 56.60 32.66 35.55
CA PHE A 12 56.15 32.44 34.17
C PHE A 12 55.52 31.06 33.94
N LEU A 13 55.84 30.06 34.78
CA LEU A 13 55.24 28.72 34.72
C LEU A 13 53.91 28.60 35.49
N LEU A 14 53.60 29.57 36.37
CA LEU A 14 52.28 29.66 37.03
C LEU A 14 51.22 30.37 36.17
N ILE A 15 51.63 31.12 35.14
CA ILE A 15 50.69 31.83 34.25
C ILE A 15 50.12 30.88 33.17
N THR A 16 50.80 29.79 32.83
CA THR A 16 50.35 28.86 31.77
C THR A 16 49.36 27.79 32.25
N THR A 17 49.23 27.55 33.56
CA THR A 17 48.19 26.67 34.13
C THR A 17 46.95 27.42 34.61
N LEU A 18 46.94 28.76 34.60
CA LEU A 18 45.76 29.60 34.84
C LEU A 18 44.96 29.91 33.57
N MET A 19 45.43 29.48 32.40
CA MET A 19 44.71 29.65 31.13
C MET A 19 43.61 28.58 30.96
N TYR A 20 42.79 28.39 31.99
CA TYR A 20 41.53 27.63 31.93
C TYR A 20 40.44 28.20 32.86
N ILE A 21 40.59 29.44 33.32
CA ILE A 21 39.49 30.19 33.95
C ILE A 21 39.11 31.31 32.99
N SER A 22 37.87 31.29 32.54
CA SER A 22 37.29 32.19 31.57
C SER A 22 37.38 33.66 32.01
N GLY A 23 38.36 34.42 31.48
CA GLY A 23 38.29 35.89 31.35
C GLY A 23 38.05 36.75 32.60
N SER A 24 38.16 36.22 33.82
CA SER A 24 37.90 36.95 35.06
C SER A 24 39.14 37.68 35.60
N PHE A 25 38.93 38.84 36.22
CA PHE A 25 40.00 39.67 36.77
C PHE A 25 40.09 39.51 38.29
N ALA A 26 41.32 39.44 38.81
CA ALA A 26 41.54 39.39 40.25
C ALA A 26 41.13 40.73 40.90
N VAL A 27 40.31 40.65 41.96
CA VAL A 27 39.79 41.80 42.71
C VAL A 27 40.47 41.97 44.05
N THR A 28 40.85 40.88 44.72
CA THR A 28 41.49 40.95 46.05
C THR A 28 42.57 39.89 46.21
N TYR A 29 43.65 40.26 46.88
CA TYR A 29 44.74 39.37 47.29
C TYR A 29 44.89 39.42 48.81
N LYS A 30 45.13 38.27 49.46
CA LYS A 30 45.49 38.20 50.89
C LYS A 30 46.82 37.49 51.08
N TYR A 31 47.58 37.93 52.07
CA TYR A 31 48.92 37.42 52.40
C TYR A 31 48.98 36.93 53.84
N ASP A 32 49.86 35.97 54.15
CA ASP A 32 50.19 35.57 55.52
C ASP A 32 51.22 36.52 56.18
N ASP A 33 51.56 36.29 57.45
CA ASP A 33 52.53 37.09 58.22
C ASP A 33 53.97 37.04 57.66
N LEU A 34 54.24 36.16 56.69
CA LEU A 34 55.51 36.04 55.97
C LEU A 34 55.43 36.67 54.57
N ASP A 35 54.41 37.48 54.29
CA ASP A 35 54.12 38.14 53.01
C ASP A 35 53.93 37.17 51.83
N ARG A 36 53.48 35.93 52.07
CA ARG A 36 53.19 34.94 51.02
C ARG A 36 51.69 34.96 50.66
N LEU A 37 51.36 34.86 49.37
CA LEU A 37 49.99 34.94 48.86
C LEU A 37 49.15 33.73 49.31
N VAL A 38 48.12 33.93 50.13
CA VAL A 38 47.27 32.84 50.64
C VAL A 38 45.88 32.78 50.02
N GLU A 39 45.39 33.86 49.41
CA GLU A 39 44.07 33.89 48.78
C GLU A 39 44.00 34.91 47.64
N VAL A 40 43.36 34.54 46.53
CA VAL A 40 42.95 35.43 45.44
C VAL A 40 41.44 35.32 45.26
N VAL A 41 40.74 36.46 45.22
CA VAL A 41 39.32 36.54 44.89
C VAL A 41 39.18 37.23 43.54
N TYR A 42 38.48 36.59 42.60
CA TYR A 42 38.20 37.11 41.26
C TYR A 42 36.86 37.84 41.21
N ASP A 43 36.64 38.65 40.17
CA ASP A 43 35.43 39.44 39.96
C ASP A 43 34.18 38.60 39.69
N ASP A 44 34.37 37.39 39.16
CA ASP A 44 33.32 36.39 39.02
C ASP A 44 32.93 35.73 40.35
N GLY A 45 33.67 35.98 41.45
CA GLY A 45 33.47 35.41 42.78
C GLY A 45 34.31 34.14 43.06
N THR A 46 35.06 33.65 42.09
CA THR A 46 35.98 32.50 42.26
C THR A 46 37.05 32.85 43.28
N THR A 47 37.36 31.90 44.17
CA THR A 47 38.40 32.05 45.18
C THR A 47 39.46 30.97 45.00
N VAL A 48 40.73 31.37 44.97
CA VAL A 48 41.88 30.45 44.94
C VAL A 48 42.67 30.61 46.23
N LYS A 49 42.83 29.54 47.00
CA LYS A 49 43.58 29.52 48.26
C LYS A 49 44.84 28.68 48.15
N TYR A 50 45.91 29.15 48.79
CA TYR A 50 47.21 28.50 48.82
C TYR A 50 47.62 28.14 50.24
N THR A 51 48.24 26.98 50.41
CA THR A 51 48.95 26.61 51.65
C THR A 51 50.40 26.30 51.34
N TYR A 52 51.28 26.48 52.32
CA TYR A 52 52.74 26.37 52.14
C TYR A 52 53.36 25.44 53.19
N ASP A 53 54.45 24.78 52.83
CA ASP A 53 55.32 24.08 53.79
C ASP A 53 56.23 25.08 54.54
N ALA A 54 57.03 24.57 55.48
CA ALA A 54 57.97 25.37 56.27
C ALA A 54 59.14 25.95 55.43
N ALA A 55 59.40 25.40 54.24
CA ALA A 55 60.41 25.89 53.31
C ALA A 55 59.85 26.92 52.32
N GLY A 56 58.53 27.18 52.34
CA GLY A 56 57.86 28.14 51.46
C GLY A 56 57.38 27.55 50.14
N ASN A 57 57.39 26.22 49.95
CA ASN A 57 56.83 25.59 48.76
C ASN A 57 55.31 25.44 48.91
N ILE A 58 54.56 25.59 47.80
CA ILE A 58 53.11 25.39 47.79
C ILE A 58 52.80 23.93 48.09
N LEU A 59 52.00 23.69 49.13
CA LEU A 59 51.57 22.37 49.58
C LEU A 59 50.20 21.99 49.01
N LYS A 60 49.28 22.95 48.89
CA LYS A 60 47.93 22.74 48.34
C LYS A 60 47.41 24.01 47.68
N VAL A 61 46.68 23.84 46.58
CA VAL A 61 45.85 24.87 45.94
C VAL A 61 44.40 24.41 46.00
N GLU A 62 43.51 25.24 46.53
CA GLU A 62 42.07 25.01 46.53
C GLU A 62 41.39 26.09 45.70
N VAL A 63 40.57 25.67 44.72
CA VAL A 63 39.75 26.56 43.92
C VAL A 63 38.30 26.37 44.35
N THR A 64 37.60 27.45 44.65
CA THR A 64 36.17 27.46 44.98
C THR A 64 35.47 28.37 43.98
N GLU A 65 34.61 27.79 43.15
CA GLU A 65 33.73 28.54 42.26
C GLU A 65 32.46 28.95 43.00
N PRO A 66 31.90 30.14 42.75
CA PRO A 66 30.66 30.55 43.37
C PRO A 66 29.47 29.77 42.81
N LEU A 67 28.50 29.52 43.69
CA LEU A 67 27.23 28.92 43.30
C LEU A 67 26.52 29.79 42.27
N LYS A 68 26.21 29.20 41.12
CA LYS A 68 25.55 29.90 40.01
C LYS A 68 24.53 29.00 39.32
N LEU A 69 23.33 29.53 39.13
CA LEU A 69 22.31 28.92 38.27
C LEU A 69 22.67 29.26 36.83
N GLN A 70 22.81 28.24 35.99
CA GLN A 70 23.04 28.47 34.57
C GLN A 70 21.80 29.12 33.96
N PRO A 71 21.95 30.20 33.17
CA PRO A 71 20.81 30.91 32.60
C PRO A 71 19.88 29.96 31.84
N ILE A 72 18.63 29.91 32.26
CA ILE A 72 17.59 29.14 31.59
C ILE A 72 17.09 29.94 30.39
N GLY A 73 16.81 31.23 30.60
CA GLY A 73 16.30 32.15 29.60
C GLY A 73 14.89 31.84 29.11
N ASP A 74 14.25 32.85 28.52
CA ASP A 74 12.94 32.71 27.89
C ASP A 74 12.97 31.63 26.81
N LYS A 75 11.89 30.83 26.74
CA LYS A 75 11.74 29.77 25.74
C LYS A 75 10.64 30.10 24.75
N THR A 76 10.76 29.54 23.56
CA THR A 76 9.70 29.52 22.56
C THR A 76 9.55 28.11 22.05
N VAL A 77 8.31 27.66 21.88
CA VAL A 77 7.98 26.34 21.34
C VAL A 77 6.70 26.45 20.51
N ASN A 78 6.54 25.61 19.49
CA ASN A 78 5.27 25.50 18.78
C ASN A 78 4.33 24.58 19.57
N ALA A 79 3.03 24.90 19.63
CA ALA A 79 2.04 23.99 20.18
C ALA A 79 2.13 22.62 19.48
N GLY A 80 2.03 21.55 20.27
CA GLY A 80 2.25 20.17 19.86
C GLY A 80 3.69 19.67 20.02
N GLN A 81 4.69 20.56 20.09
CA GLN A 81 6.10 20.15 20.15
C GLN A 81 6.59 20.01 21.59
N LEU A 82 7.45 19.02 21.84
CA LEU A 82 8.07 18.83 23.16
C LEU A 82 9.13 19.91 23.41
N LEU A 83 8.90 20.75 24.41
CA LEU A 83 9.91 21.60 25.02
C LEU A 83 10.57 20.85 26.17
N THR A 84 11.88 20.63 26.09
CA THR A 84 12.69 20.05 27.16
C THR A 84 13.97 20.84 27.39
N PHE A 85 14.37 21.02 28.65
CA PHE A 85 15.65 21.61 29.04
C PHE A 85 15.99 21.22 30.48
N THR A 86 17.27 21.33 30.84
CA THR A 86 17.77 21.00 32.17
C THR A 86 18.18 22.27 32.91
N VAL A 87 17.68 22.41 34.13
CA VAL A 87 18.14 23.40 35.10
C VAL A 87 19.41 22.87 35.76
N SER A 88 20.50 23.64 35.71
CA SER A 88 21.81 23.20 36.23
C SER A 88 22.49 24.28 37.05
N VAL A 89 23.28 23.85 38.04
CA VAL A 89 24.04 24.71 38.94
C VAL A 89 25.53 24.38 38.80
N THR A 90 26.37 25.41 38.77
CA THR A 90 27.83 25.30 38.84
C THR A 90 28.35 25.83 40.18
N GLY A 91 29.59 25.48 40.56
CA GLY A 91 30.20 25.89 41.83
C GLY A 91 29.61 25.22 43.08
N ASN A 92 28.96 24.07 42.93
CA ASN A 92 28.37 23.34 44.05
C ASN A 92 29.35 22.40 44.77
N ASP A 93 30.61 22.27 44.35
CA ASP A 93 31.64 21.42 44.97
C ASP A 93 31.13 19.99 45.29
N ASN A 94 30.37 19.39 44.37
CA ASN A 94 29.70 18.08 44.53
C ASN A 94 28.66 18.00 45.66
N LYS A 95 28.23 19.13 46.23
CA LYS A 95 27.10 19.18 47.16
C LYS A 95 25.81 18.86 46.41
N LYS A 96 24.91 18.16 47.10
CA LYS A 96 23.58 17.83 46.59
C LYS A 96 22.81 19.12 46.26
N VAL A 97 22.23 19.15 45.06
CA VAL A 97 21.31 20.19 44.61
C VAL A 97 19.89 19.66 44.73
N ILE A 98 18.97 20.48 45.23
CA ILE A 98 17.53 20.18 45.27
C ILE A 98 16.84 21.18 44.35
N PHE A 99 16.16 20.70 43.31
CA PHE A 99 15.45 21.57 42.37
C PHE A 99 13.98 21.70 42.73
N ALA A 100 13.39 22.86 42.41
CA ALA A 100 11.95 23.09 42.46
C ALA A 100 11.50 23.95 41.28
N ALA A 101 10.23 23.83 40.92
CA ALA A 101 9.62 24.69 39.90
C ALA A 101 8.19 25.07 40.30
N TYR A 102 7.78 26.27 39.92
CA TYR A 102 6.48 26.86 40.29
C TYR A 102 5.81 27.50 39.08
N ASN A 103 4.48 27.62 39.16
CA ASN A 103 3.64 28.20 38.11
C ASN A 103 3.85 27.51 36.75
N LEU A 104 4.00 26.18 36.79
CA LEU A 104 4.14 25.37 35.61
C LEU A 104 2.83 25.39 34.80
N PRO A 105 2.88 25.59 33.47
CA PRO A 105 1.70 25.48 32.62
C PRO A 105 1.03 24.10 32.74
N GLU A 106 -0.28 24.04 32.47
CA GLU A 106 -1.03 22.78 32.46
C GLU A 106 -0.33 21.73 31.58
N GLY A 107 -0.08 20.53 32.13
CA GLY A 107 0.59 19.42 31.46
C GLY A 107 2.13 19.44 31.50
N ALA A 108 2.76 20.54 31.96
CA ALA A 108 4.21 20.59 32.13
C ALA A 108 4.66 19.74 33.34
N LYS A 109 5.83 19.11 33.20
CA LYS A 109 6.46 18.29 34.24
C LYS A 109 7.84 18.83 34.54
N PHE A 110 8.24 18.73 35.80
CA PHE A 110 9.59 19.05 36.25
C PHE A 110 10.08 17.96 37.19
N ASP A 111 11.19 17.34 36.84
CA ASP A 111 11.87 16.37 37.68
C ASP A 111 12.77 17.11 38.67
N THR A 112 12.40 17.09 39.95
CA THR A 112 13.11 17.77 41.02
C THR A 112 14.44 17.13 41.40
N GLU A 113 14.69 15.88 40.98
CA GLU A 113 15.96 15.19 41.20
C GLU A 113 16.96 15.50 40.10
N THR A 114 16.52 15.51 38.84
CA THR A 114 17.40 15.71 37.68
C THR A 114 17.41 17.15 37.15
N GLY A 115 16.46 17.99 37.57
CA GLY A 115 16.28 19.35 37.08
C GLY A 115 15.72 19.43 35.66
N VAL A 116 15.16 18.32 35.13
CA VAL A 116 14.64 18.27 33.75
C VAL A 116 13.20 18.78 33.70
N PHE A 117 12.99 19.86 32.95
CA PHE A 117 11.67 20.34 32.54
C PHE A 117 11.24 19.66 31.24
N SER A 118 9.97 19.24 31.15
CA SER A 118 9.37 18.73 29.92
C SER A 118 7.92 19.20 29.77
N TRP A 119 7.55 19.68 28.59
CA TRP A 119 6.18 20.14 28.32
C TRP A 119 5.84 20.06 26.83
N THR A 120 4.65 19.55 26.52
CA THR A 120 4.07 19.57 25.17
C THR A 120 2.78 20.39 25.19
N PRO A 121 2.85 21.71 24.89
CA PRO A 121 1.67 22.59 24.95
C PRO A 121 0.62 22.25 23.90
N ALA A 122 -0.66 22.28 24.27
CA ALA A 122 -1.79 22.12 23.34
C ALA A 122 -2.15 23.42 22.60
N LEU A 123 -2.96 23.35 21.54
CA LEU A 123 -3.44 24.53 20.79
C LEU A 123 -4.10 25.59 21.70
N LYS A 124 -4.88 25.15 22.70
CA LYS A 124 -5.53 26.04 23.68
C LYS A 124 -4.53 26.88 24.51
N GLN A 125 -3.25 26.50 24.49
CA GLN A 125 -2.17 27.14 25.24
C GLN A 125 -1.28 28.02 24.36
N VAL A 126 -1.62 28.23 23.08
CA VAL A 126 -0.94 29.23 22.22
C VAL A 126 -1.02 30.61 22.88
N GLY A 127 0.12 31.29 22.98
CA GLY A 127 0.26 32.55 23.69
C GLY A 127 1.48 32.61 24.60
N VAL A 128 1.50 33.61 25.49
CA VAL A 128 2.66 33.89 26.37
C VAL A 128 2.36 33.41 27.78
N HIS A 129 3.20 32.52 28.31
CA HIS A 129 3.14 32.00 29.69
C HIS A 129 4.27 32.65 30.50
N LYS A 130 3.91 33.57 31.38
CA LYS A 130 4.87 34.34 32.20
C LYS A 130 4.95 33.78 33.62
N GLY A 131 6.05 34.08 34.30
CA GLY A 131 6.18 33.82 35.73
C GLY A 131 6.53 32.37 36.06
N ILE A 132 7.14 31.63 35.13
CA ILE A 132 7.54 30.25 35.36
C ILE A 132 8.87 30.29 36.10
N ARG A 133 8.87 29.82 37.35
CA ARG A 133 9.99 30.00 38.28
C ARG A 133 10.68 28.67 38.51
N PHE A 134 12.01 28.68 38.36
CA PHE A 134 12.88 27.55 38.70
C PHE A 134 13.79 27.92 39.85
N GLU A 135 13.96 27.01 40.79
CA GLU A 135 14.81 27.16 41.95
C GLU A 135 15.79 26.00 42.07
N ALA A 136 16.99 26.30 42.59
CA ALA A 136 17.97 25.32 42.98
C ALA A 136 18.50 25.64 44.39
N LEU A 137 18.32 24.70 45.32
CA LEU A 137 18.83 24.77 46.68
C LEU A 137 20.15 24.00 46.80
N VAL A 138 21.18 24.65 47.34
CA VAL A 138 22.44 24.02 47.71
C VAL A 138 22.80 24.41 49.14
N GLY A 139 22.55 23.49 50.09
CA GLY A 139 22.59 23.82 51.52
C GLY A 139 21.49 24.83 51.86
N ASP A 140 21.87 25.98 52.44
CA ASP A 140 20.94 27.07 52.81
C ASP A 140 20.80 28.15 51.72
N ILE A 141 21.49 28.00 50.59
CA ILE A 141 21.49 28.98 49.48
C ILE A 141 20.41 28.57 48.47
N VAL A 142 19.55 29.53 48.14
CA VAL A 142 18.53 29.42 47.09
C VAL A 142 18.94 30.26 45.89
N LEU A 143 19.09 29.62 44.74
CA LEU A 143 19.25 30.27 43.45
C LEU A 143 17.92 30.22 42.70
N VAL A 144 17.57 31.28 41.98
CA VAL A 144 16.27 31.39 41.31
C VAL A 144 16.40 32.07 39.95
N GLU A 145 15.59 31.62 39.00
CA GLU A 145 15.32 32.32 37.75
C GLU A 145 13.83 32.20 37.41
N GLU A 146 13.24 33.30 36.92
CA GLU A 146 11.89 33.35 36.40
C GLU A 146 11.96 33.58 34.89
N ILE A 147 11.27 32.74 34.11
CA ILE A 147 11.28 32.80 32.65
C ILE A 147 9.86 32.97 32.09
N THR A 148 9.82 33.38 30.83
CA THR A 148 8.64 33.33 29.98
C THR A 148 8.76 32.20 28.97
N ILE A 149 7.69 31.43 28.76
CA ILE A 149 7.59 30.47 27.66
C ILE A 149 6.51 30.96 26.68
N THR A 150 6.89 31.21 25.43
CA THR A 150 5.97 31.58 24.36
C THR A 150 5.60 30.36 23.53
N VAL A 151 4.31 30.01 23.52
CA VAL A 151 3.77 28.96 22.67
C VAL A 151 3.25 29.58 21.37
N LYS A 152 3.79 29.15 20.24
CA LYS A 152 3.38 29.59 18.91
C LYS A 152 2.41 28.60 18.27
N GLY A 153 1.47 29.10 17.49
CA GLY A 153 0.74 28.35 16.47
C GLY A 153 0.92 29.04 15.12
N VAL A 154 0.63 28.36 14.02
CA VAL A 154 0.73 28.99 12.69
C VAL A 154 -0.49 29.89 12.49
N ASN A 155 -0.25 31.18 12.29
CA ASN A 155 -1.32 32.16 12.13
C ASN A 155 -2.21 31.80 10.93
N THR A 156 -3.53 31.73 11.16
CA THR A 156 -4.53 31.42 10.15
C THR A 156 -5.43 32.66 9.97
N PRO A 157 -5.08 33.56 9.04
CA PRO A 157 -5.80 34.81 8.85
C PRO A 157 -7.15 34.60 8.16
N VAL A 158 -8.02 35.62 8.24
CA VAL A 158 -9.28 35.68 7.46
C VAL A 158 -8.95 35.85 5.98
N GLY A 159 -9.66 35.13 5.11
CA GLY A 159 -9.47 35.19 3.66
C GLY A 159 -10.11 34.03 2.91
N GLU A 160 -9.90 34.02 1.60
CA GLU A 160 -10.25 32.91 0.71
C GLU A 160 -8.98 32.22 0.24
N ASN A 161 -9.01 30.89 0.08
CA ASN A 161 -7.84 30.06 -0.25
C ASN A 161 -6.65 30.32 0.68
N VAL A 162 -6.90 30.38 2.00
CA VAL A 162 -5.87 30.68 2.99
C VAL A 162 -4.94 29.48 3.13
N GLU A 163 -3.68 29.65 2.76
CA GLU A 163 -2.63 28.65 2.91
C GLU A 163 -1.87 28.87 4.22
N VAL A 164 -1.70 27.79 4.98
CA VAL A 164 -1.00 27.75 6.26
C VAL A 164 0.05 26.66 6.18
N ILE A 165 1.32 27.01 6.42
CA ILE A 165 2.44 26.08 6.34
C ILE A 165 3.08 25.97 7.72
N ASP A 166 3.16 24.74 8.24
CA ASP A 166 3.99 24.44 9.41
C ASP A 166 5.42 24.12 8.95
N GLU A 167 6.35 25.05 9.17
CA GLU A 167 7.73 24.95 8.68
C GLU A 167 8.49 23.74 9.26
N ASN A 168 8.12 23.28 10.46
CA ASN A 168 8.79 22.17 11.13
C ASN A 168 8.47 20.83 10.46
N SER A 169 7.19 20.56 10.21
CA SER A 169 6.73 19.32 9.57
C SER A 169 6.73 19.41 8.03
N GLY A 170 6.74 20.62 7.47
CA GLY A 170 6.51 20.86 6.05
C GLY A 170 5.07 20.59 5.62
N THR A 171 4.14 20.50 6.57
CA THR A 171 2.71 20.30 6.33
C THR A 171 2.08 21.60 5.83
N THR A 172 1.29 21.49 4.77
CA THR A 172 0.49 22.60 4.25
C THR A 172 -0.99 22.32 4.48
N VAL A 173 -1.72 23.29 5.00
CA VAL A 173 -3.18 23.28 5.14
C VAL A 173 -3.75 24.43 4.34
N ILE A 174 -4.63 24.15 3.40
CA ILE A 174 -5.28 25.16 2.54
C ILE A 174 -6.76 25.19 2.86
N PHE A 175 -7.23 26.29 3.43
CA PHE A 175 -8.63 26.52 3.77
C PHE A 175 -9.35 27.20 2.59
N GLU A 176 -10.53 26.70 2.20
CA GLU A 176 -11.35 27.39 1.18
C GLU A 176 -11.73 28.81 1.63
N LYS A 177 -12.24 28.98 2.85
CA LYS A 177 -12.59 30.29 3.39
C LYS A 177 -12.53 30.34 4.91
N VAL A 178 -11.72 31.25 5.44
CA VAL A 178 -11.61 31.54 6.88
C VAL A 178 -12.39 32.83 7.18
N HIS A 179 -13.35 32.76 8.11
CA HIS A 179 -14.17 33.91 8.54
C HIS A 179 -13.81 34.43 9.93
N THR A 180 -13.16 33.61 10.77
CA THR A 180 -12.67 34.01 12.09
C THR A 180 -11.20 33.65 12.18
N PRO A 181 -10.29 34.62 12.42
CA PRO A 181 -8.87 34.34 12.47
C PRO A 181 -8.55 33.46 13.68
N GLY A 182 -7.48 32.68 13.55
CA GLY A 182 -7.03 31.80 14.63
C GLY A 182 -5.62 31.31 14.41
N ALA A 183 -5.30 30.20 15.05
CA ALA A 183 -4.08 29.46 14.89
C ALA A 183 -4.40 28.04 14.45
N THR A 184 -3.55 27.50 13.59
CA THR A 184 -3.53 26.09 13.20
C THR A 184 -2.22 25.49 13.68
N THR A 185 -2.29 24.29 14.23
CA THR A 185 -1.14 23.57 14.78
C THR A 185 -1.02 22.20 14.14
N VAL A 186 0.22 21.75 13.95
CA VAL A 186 0.54 20.41 13.44
C VAL A 186 1.45 19.74 14.45
N THR A 187 0.97 18.64 15.03
CA THR A 187 1.76 17.79 15.93
C THR A 187 2.10 16.49 15.24
N VAL A 188 3.37 16.10 15.27
CA VAL A 188 3.83 14.84 14.67
C VAL A 188 4.03 13.80 15.77
N HIS A 189 3.47 12.61 15.56
CA HIS A 189 3.54 11.47 16.45
C HIS A 189 4.13 10.27 15.72
N ASN A 190 4.84 9.41 16.43
CA ASN A 190 5.39 8.17 15.86
C ASN A 190 4.46 6.96 16.07
N GLU A 191 3.34 7.18 16.77
CA GLU A 191 2.33 6.16 17.07
C GLU A 191 0.94 6.80 17.03
N LEU A 192 -0.07 5.99 16.67
CA LEU A 192 -1.46 6.38 16.79
C LEU A 192 -1.83 6.50 18.26
N PRO A 193 -2.61 7.52 18.67
CA PRO A 193 -3.16 7.61 20.00
C PRO A 193 -3.92 6.35 20.41
N ALA A 194 -3.86 6.01 21.69
CA ALA A 194 -4.60 4.89 22.26
C ALA A 194 -6.10 5.01 21.95
N GLY A 195 -6.71 3.89 21.56
CA GLY A 195 -8.14 3.81 21.20
C GLY A 195 -8.45 4.07 19.72
N ILE A 196 -7.45 4.37 18.89
CA ILE A 196 -7.61 4.47 17.44
C ILE A 196 -7.07 3.21 16.75
N SER A 197 -7.96 2.40 16.18
CA SER A 197 -7.60 1.26 15.34
C SER A 197 -7.38 1.68 13.90
N SER A 198 -6.29 1.21 13.29
CA SER A 198 -6.06 1.30 11.85
C SER A 198 -6.32 -0.07 11.22
N ILE A 199 -6.97 -0.08 10.06
CA ILE A 199 -7.19 -1.27 9.20
C ILE A 199 -6.36 -1.19 7.90
N VAL A 200 -5.34 -0.34 7.89
CA VAL A 200 -4.45 -0.11 6.73
C VAL A 200 -2.99 -0.11 7.16
N ASN A 201 -2.10 -0.40 6.21
CA ASN A 201 -0.65 -0.46 6.41
C ASN A 201 -0.07 0.96 6.49
N THR A 202 -0.09 1.57 7.68
CA THR A 202 0.33 2.95 7.92
C THR A 202 1.84 3.07 8.15
N PHE A 203 2.45 4.12 7.60
CA PHE A 203 3.76 4.59 8.06
C PHE A 203 3.65 5.02 9.53
N PRO A 204 4.70 4.82 10.36
CA PRO A 204 4.69 5.14 11.78
C PRO A 204 4.91 6.65 12.01
N VAL A 205 4.20 7.49 11.25
CA VAL A 205 4.22 8.95 11.35
C VAL A 205 2.80 9.45 11.18
N TYR A 206 2.29 10.11 12.21
CA TYR A 206 0.92 10.59 12.29
C TYR A 206 0.90 12.07 12.62
N TYR A 207 -0.06 12.78 12.05
CA TYR A 207 -0.17 14.23 12.15
C TYR A 207 -1.48 14.56 12.84
N ASN A 208 -1.42 15.13 14.05
CA ASN A 208 -2.58 15.75 14.66
C ASN A 208 -2.64 17.21 14.21
N ILE A 209 -3.64 17.54 13.40
CA ILE A 209 -3.88 18.92 13.00
C ILE A 209 -5.05 19.44 13.82
N GLU A 210 -4.88 20.62 14.40
CA GLU A 210 -5.94 21.30 15.14
C GLU A 210 -6.01 22.75 14.67
N THR A 211 -7.21 23.34 14.68
CA THR A 211 -7.38 24.76 14.41
C THR A 211 -8.48 25.35 15.27
N ASN A 212 -8.30 26.60 15.69
CA ASN A 212 -9.36 27.40 16.31
C ASN A 212 -9.85 28.53 15.38
N ALA A 213 -9.34 28.58 14.15
CA ALA A 213 -9.86 29.46 13.12
C ALA A 213 -11.25 28.98 12.68
N GLY A 214 -12.20 29.90 12.55
CA GLY A 214 -13.52 29.60 12.01
C GLY A 214 -13.47 29.61 10.50
N PHE A 215 -13.80 28.49 9.86
CA PHE A 215 -13.78 28.34 8.41
C PHE A 215 -15.06 27.66 7.88
N THR A 216 -15.34 27.87 6.60
CA THR A 216 -16.46 27.27 5.85
C THR A 216 -15.94 26.61 4.58
N GLY A 217 -16.62 25.56 4.13
CA GLY A 217 -16.16 24.76 2.99
C GLY A 217 -15.18 23.66 3.42
N LYS A 218 -14.38 23.16 2.48
CA LYS A 218 -13.35 22.15 2.75
C LYS A 218 -12.00 22.78 3.06
N ALA A 219 -11.16 22.04 3.76
CA ALA A 219 -9.73 22.27 3.81
C ALA A 219 -9.00 21.17 3.04
N ARG A 220 -7.84 21.48 2.48
CA ARG A 220 -6.91 20.49 1.91
C ARG A 220 -5.71 20.36 2.82
N VAL A 221 -5.38 19.14 3.21
CA VAL A 221 -4.18 18.80 3.96
C VAL A 221 -3.19 18.20 2.99
N LYS A 222 -1.99 18.77 2.91
CA LYS A 222 -0.88 18.27 2.12
C LYS A 222 0.29 17.92 3.05
N LEU A 223 0.64 16.65 3.09
CA LEU A 223 1.69 16.10 3.96
C LEU A 223 2.90 15.70 3.13
N LYS A 224 4.09 15.87 3.72
CA LYS A 224 5.33 15.27 3.20
C LYS A 224 5.46 13.84 3.70
N TYR A 225 6.05 12.97 2.89
CA TYR A 225 6.35 11.60 3.28
C TYR A 225 7.80 11.22 2.99
N ASP A 226 8.26 10.20 3.71
CA ASP A 226 9.51 9.51 3.46
C ASP A 226 9.18 8.06 3.08
N ILE A 227 9.58 7.64 1.89
CA ILE A 227 9.23 6.34 1.30
C ILE A 227 10.35 5.30 1.44
N ARG A 228 11.43 5.63 2.17
CA ARG A 228 12.59 4.73 2.32
C ARG A 228 12.15 3.35 2.81
N GLY A 229 12.47 2.31 2.02
CA GLY A 229 12.11 0.92 2.30
C GLY A 229 10.77 0.45 1.71
N PHE A 230 10.00 1.34 1.08
CA PHE A 230 8.70 1.04 0.44
C PHE A 230 8.61 1.66 -0.96
N GLU A 231 9.74 1.88 -1.64
CA GLU A 231 9.83 2.61 -2.91
C GLU A 231 8.97 1.98 -4.01
N GLU A 232 8.86 0.64 -4.02
CA GLU A 232 8.03 -0.10 -5.00
C GLU A 232 6.53 0.21 -4.85
N ASN A 233 6.10 0.67 -3.67
CA ASN A 233 4.72 0.98 -3.33
C ASN A 233 4.44 2.48 -3.31
N GLU A 234 5.38 3.32 -3.76
CA GLU A 234 5.21 4.77 -3.71
C GLU A 234 3.91 5.18 -4.43
N ASN A 235 3.61 4.58 -5.57
CA ASN A 235 2.39 4.88 -6.33
C ASN A 235 1.11 4.40 -5.65
N ASP A 236 1.16 3.62 -4.57
CA ASP A 236 -0.01 3.07 -3.88
C ASP A 236 -0.36 3.83 -2.59
N ILE A 237 0.50 4.75 -2.14
CA ILE A 237 0.31 5.46 -0.87
C ILE A 237 -0.94 6.34 -0.89
N ARG A 238 -1.62 6.40 0.25
CA ARG A 238 -2.84 7.17 0.49
C ARG A 238 -2.66 8.10 1.68
N LEU A 239 -3.45 9.16 1.70
CA LEU A 239 -3.66 9.97 2.89
C LEU A 239 -4.94 9.52 3.59
N TYR A 240 -4.80 9.15 4.86
CA TYR A 240 -5.90 8.70 5.71
C TYR A 240 -6.22 9.70 6.81
N GLN A 241 -7.51 9.86 7.08
CA GLN A 241 -8.05 10.53 8.25
C GLN A 241 -8.52 9.49 9.27
N PHE A 242 -8.13 9.65 10.53
CA PHE A 242 -8.58 8.82 11.65
C PHE A 242 -9.62 9.59 12.48
N LYS A 243 -10.90 9.29 12.26
CA LYS A 243 -12.02 10.01 12.88
C LYS A 243 -13.05 9.02 13.41
N ASP A 244 -13.52 9.26 14.64
CA ASP A 244 -14.58 8.48 15.29
C ASP A 244 -14.29 6.95 15.31
N GLY A 245 -13.02 6.58 15.51
CA GLY A 245 -12.57 5.18 15.51
C GLY A 245 -12.49 4.52 14.13
N LYS A 246 -12.69 5.29 13.05
CA LYS A 246 -12.62 4.82 11.66
C LYS A 246 -11.42 5.41 10.92
N THR A 247 -10.87 4.62 10.01
CA THR A 247 -9.89 5.06 9.01
C THR A 247 -10.63 5.40 7.71
N ILE A 248 -10.45 6.61 7.22
CA ILE A 248 -11.11 7.13 6.02
C ILE A 248 -10.03 7.54 5.02
N ASP A 249 -10.04 7.00 3.81
CA ASP A 249 -9.19 7.49 2.72
C ASP A 249 -9.71 8.85 2.23
N ILE A 250 -8.87 9.88 2.32
CA ILE A 250 -9.19 11.25 1.92
C ILE A 250 -8.33 11.74 0.75
N THR A 251 -7.52 10.85 0.17
CA THR A 251 -6.55 11.15 -0.89
C THR A 251 -7.22 11.90 -2.05
N SER A 252 -6.57 12.93 -2.59
CA SER A 252 -7.07 13.75 -3.69
C SER A 252 -6.50 13.28 -5.05
N PRO A 253 -7.34 13.10 -6.10
CA PRO A 253 -8.80 13.19 -6.06
C PRO A 253 -9.40 12.04 -5.24
N VAL A 254 -10.52 12.29 -4.55
CA VAL A 254 -11.19 11.30 -3.69
C VAL A 254 -11.45 10.02 -4.47
N ASN A 255 -10.94 8.88 -3.98
CA ASN A 255 -10.98 7.58 -4.64
C ASN A 255 -10.33 7.58 -6.04
N PRO A 256 -9.01 7.78 -6.15
CA PRO A 256 -8.33 7.88 -7.45
C PRO A 256 -8.23 6.53 -8.21
N GLY A 257 -8.86 5.46 -7.71
CA GLY A 257 -8.82 4.12 -8.31
C GLY A 257 -7.54 3.35 -7.95
N VAL A 258 -7.07 2.51 -8.87
CA VAL A 258 -5.80 1.76 -8.71
C VAL A 258 -4.64 2.77 -8.73
N GLY A 259 -4.07 3.07 -7.55
CA GLY A 259 -2.95 4.00 -7.37
C GLY A 259 -3.29 5.26 -6.56
N GLY A 260 -2.37 5.62 -5.65
CA GLY A 260 -2.26 6.71 -4.68
C GLY A 260 -2.40 8.16 -5.16
N ASN A 261 -2.03 8.42 -6.41
CA ASN A 261 -1.80 9.78 -6.93
C ASN A 261 -0.93 10.70 -6.04
N PRO A 262 0.17 10.22 -5.41
CA PRO A 262 1.08 11.14 -4.73
C PRO A 262 1.86 12.00 -5.73
N ASP A 263 2.34 13.15 -5.27
CA ASP A 263 3.39 13.90 -5.95
C ASP A 263 4.75 13.26 -5.62
N THR A 264 5.17 12.33 -6.46
CA THR A 264 6.42 11.55 -6.29
C THR A 264 7.69 12.37 -6.45
N LYS A 265 7.58 13.58 -7.01
CA LYS A 265 8.72 14.50 -7.16
C LYS A 265 8.92 15.31 -5.89
N GLU A 266 7.85 15.91 -5.38
CA GLU A 266 7.90 16.73 -4.17
C GLU A 266 7.79 15.89 -2.88
N LYS A 267 7.55 14.57 -3.02
CA LYS A 267 7.30 13.62 -1.94
C LYS A 267 6.17 14.10 -1.03
N THR A 268 5.05 14.45 -1.66
CA THR A 268 3.86 14.93 -0.96
C THR A 268 2.59 14.20 -1.38
N ILE A 269 1.64 14.09 -0.45
CA ILE A 269 0.29 13.59 -0.73
C ILE A 269 -0.72 14.54 -0.12
N GLU A 270 -1.86 14.70 -0.78
CA GLU A 270 -2.90 15.64 -0.37
C GLU A 270 -4.27 14.98 -0.29
N GLY A 271 -5.14 15.57 0.54
CA GLY A 271 -6.51 15.12 0.72
C GLY A 271 -7.42 16.20 1.26
N ALA A 272 -8.72 16.08 1.00
CA ALA A 272 -9.72 17.08 1.37
C ALA A 272 -10.48 16.66 2.63
N VAL A 273 -10.69 17.59 3.55
CA VAL A 273 -11.28 17.36 4.87
C VAL A 273 -12.26 18.46 5.24
N GLU A 274 -13.25 18.12 6.05
CA GLU A 274 -14.17 19.08 6.67
C GLU A 274 -13.89 19.29 8.16
N HIS A 275 -13.08 18.40 8.74
CA HIS A 275 -12.73 18.38 10.16
C HIS A 275 -11.25 18.04 10.30
N PHE A 276 -10.57 18.64 11.26
CA PHE A 276 -9.20 18.28 11.59
C PHE A 276 -9.16 17.33 12.79
N CYS A 277 -8.25 16.37 12.72
CA CYS A 277 -7.98 15.37 13.75
C CYS A 277 -6.62 14.73 13.43
N PHE A 278 -6.50 13.42 13.68
CA PHE A 278 -5.33 12.64 13.27
C PHE A 278 -5.38 12.27 11.79
N PHE A 279 -4.22 12.37 11.16
CA PHE A 279 -3.95 11.98 9.79
C PHE A 279 -2.72 11.08 9.74
N GLY A 280 -2.63 10.25 8.71
CA GLY A 280 -1.46 9.40 8.48
C GLY A 280 -1.40 8.97 7.03
N ILE A 281 -0.22 8.53 6.63
CA ILE A 281 0.05 8.09 5.27
C ILE A 281 0.26 6.58 5.31
N GLY A 282 -0.26 5.85 4.34
CA GLY A 282 -0.11 4.40 4.32
C GLY A 282 -0.52 3.77 3.01
N ILE A 283 -0.34 2.46 2.92
CA ILE A 283 -0.73 1.64 1.78
C ILE A 283 -2.04 0.92 2.14
N PRO A 284 -3.03 0.86 1.24
CA PRO A 284 -4.26 0.09 1.47
C PRO A 284 -3.95 -1.36 1.79
N ASN A 285 -4.68 -1.97 2.73
CA ASN A 285 -4.57 -3.40 2.96
C ASN A 285 -5.18 -4.19 1.79
N ARG A 286 -4.47 -5.20 1.31
CA ARG A 286 -4.91 -6.12 0.26
C ARG A 286 -5.25 -7.46 0.91
N ALA A 287 -6.41 -8.02 0.56
CA ALA A 287 -6.81 -9.31 1.09
C ALA A 287 -5.75 -10.38 0.76
N PRO A 288 -5.53 -11.36 1.66
CA PRO A 288 -4.65 -12.48 1.36
C PRO A 288 -5.19 -13.25 0.16
N VAL A 289 -4.37 -14.07 -0.48
CA VAL A 289 -4.75 -14.97 -1.57
C VAL A 289 -4.72 -16.41 -1.03
N ALA A 290 -5.91 -16.98 -0.84
CA ALA A 290 -6.06 -18.38 -0.47
C ALA A 290 -5.67 -19.30 -1.64
N ASN A 291 -5.00 -20.40 -1.32
CA ASN A 291 -4.68 -21.47 -2.24
C ASN A 291 -4.78 -22.80 -1.50
N ALA A 292 -5.79 -23.60 -1.85
CA ALA A 292 -6.11 -24.88 -1.23
C ALA A 292 -5.27 -26.06 -1.77
N GLY A 293 -4.41 -25.79 -2.75
CA GLY A 293 -3.60 -26.78 -3.46
C GLY A 293 -4.39 -27.54 -4.53
N ASP A 294 -3.68 -28.39 -5.27
CA ASP A 294 -4.27 -29.19 -6.35
C ASP A 294 -5.24 -30.26 -5.85
N ASP A 295 -6.22 -30.60 -6.68
CA ASP A 295 -7.14 -31.72 -6.46
C ASP A 295 -6.40 -33.04 -6.21
N LYS A 296 -6.91 -33.86 -5.28
CA LYS A 296 -6.24 -35.11 -4.86
C LYS A 296 -7.18 -36.30 -4.96
N THR A 297 -6.64 -37.42 -5.44
CA THR A 297 -7.33 -38.71 -5.44
C THR A 297 -6.66 -39.68 -4.49
N PHE A 298 -7.45 -40.34 -3.66
CA PHE A 298 -7.04 -41.39 -2.73
C PHE A 298 -7.86 -42.64 -2.95
N GLU A 299 -7.34 -43.78 -2.53
CA GLU A 299 -8.04 -45.06 -2.58
C GLU A 299 -8.22 -45.59 -1.16
N THR A 300 -9.39 -46.16 -0.86
CA THR A 300 -9.66 -46.79 0.44
C THR A 300 -10.45 -48.08 0.28
N ARG A 301 -10.25 -48.98 1.24
CA ARG A 301 -11.04 -50.21 1.43
C ARG A 301 -11.99 -50.10 2.62
N SER A 302 -11.87 -49.03 3.42
CA SER A 302 -12.69 -48.78 4.60
C SER A 302 -13.88 -47.87 4.26
N ASP A 303 -15.01 -48.13 4.90
CA ASP A 303 -16.17 -47.22 4.89
C ASP A 303 -15.97 -46.01 5.81
N ASP A 304 -15.02 -46.09 6.75
CA ASP A 304 -14.68 -44.99 7.68
C ASP A 304 -13.83 -43.89 7.02
N GLY A 305 -13.46 -44.05 5.75
CA GLY A 305 -12.69 -43.07 4.97
C GLY A 305 -11.18 -43.28 4.96
N VAL A 306 -10.45 -42.22 4.60
CA VAL A 306 -8.98 -42.18 4.54
C VAL A 306 -8.45 -40.88 5.14
N LYS A 307 -7.30 -40.96 5.83
CA LYS A 307 -6.62 -39.77 6.35
C LYS A 307 -5.97 -39.01 5.20
N VAL A 308 -6.33 -37.73 5.04
CA VAL A 308 -5.83 -36.83 4.00
C VAL A 308 -5.16 -35.63 4.65
N THR A 309 -4.01 -35.23 4.12
CA THR A 309 -3.37 -33.96 4.46
C THR A 309 -3.77 -32.90 3.42
N LEU A 310 -4.55 -31.92 3.85
CA LEU A 310 -4.84 -30.72 3.07
C LEU A 310 -3.60 -29.82 3.11
N ASP A 311 -3.44 -28.95 2.11
CA ASP A 311 -2.22 -28.13 2.01
C ASP A 311 -2.51 -26.72 1.51
N GLY A 312 -2.64 -25.79 2.45
CA GLY A 312 -2.85 -24.37 2.19
C GLY A 312 -1.54 -23.60 2.03
N SER A 313 -0.39 -24.28 1.94
CA SER A 313 0.91 -23.61 2.05
C SER A 313 1.28 -22.70 0.88
N LEU A 314 0.53 -22.75 -0.23
CA LEU A 314 0.68 -21.82 -1.34
C LEU A 314 -0.12 -20.52 -1.16
N SER A 315 -0.93 -20.42 -0.10
CA SER A 315 -1.61 -19.16 0.22
C SER A 315 -0.58 -18.12 0.63
N TYR A 316 -0.76 -16.87 0.20
CA TYR A 316 0.14 -15.77 0.49
C TYR A 316 -0.61 -14.47 0.69
N ASP A 317 -0.04 -13.55 1.47
CA ASP A 317 -0.55 -12.20 1.60
C ASP A 317 0.23 -11.26 0.66
N PRO A 318 -0.43 -10.50 -0.24
CA PRO A 318 0.23 -9.49 -1.08
C PRO A 318 1.01 -8.43 -0.28
N ASP A 319 0.61 -8.17 0.97
CA ASP A 319 1.22 -7.21 1.87
C ASP A 319 2.36 -7.80 2.73
N ALA A 320 2.66 -9.09 2.59
CA ALA A 320 3.76 -9.74 3.31
C ALA A 320 5.14 -9.10 3.08
N SER A 321 5.31 -8.37 1.97
CA SER A 321 6.54 -7.63 1.66
C SER A 321 6.66 -6.27 2.37
N LEU A 322 5.56 -5.73 2.92
CA LEU A 322 5.49 -4.41 3.57
C LEU A 322 6.05 -4.43 5.01
N LYS A 323 7.27 -4.94 5.18
CA LYS A 323 7.91 -5.12 6.49
C LYS A 323 8.14 -3.79 7.21
N GLY A 324 7.75 -3.71 8.47
CA GLY A 324 7.95 -2.51 9.31
C GLY A 324 6.81 -1.49 9.27
N LEU A 325 5.76 -1.74 8.48
CA LEU A 325 4.45 -1.11 8.69
C LEU A 325 3.73 -1.84 9.83
N ARG A 326 2.72 -1.18 10.43
CA ARG A 326 2.01 -1.70 11.60
C ARG A 326 1.48 -3.12 11.32
N GLU A 327 2.00 -4.11 12.04
CA GLU A 327 1.56 -5.51 11.96
C GLU A 327 0.17 -5.67 12.62
N PRO A 328 -0.69 -6.58 12.13
CA PRO A 328 -1.92 -6.95 12.83
C PRO A 328 -1.60 -7.51 14.23
N ASP A 329 -2.52 -7.36 15.19
CA ASP A 329 -2.34 -7.77 16.61
C ASP A 329 -2.21 -9.30 16.82
N LEU A 330 -2.01 -10.08 15.76
CA LEU A 330 -1.96 -11.54 15.75
C LEU A 330 -0.60 -12.01 15.23
N ASN A 331 -0.04 -13.03 15.88
CA ASN A 331 1.28 -13.58 15.55
C ASN A 331 1.22 -14.26 14.17
N PRO A 332 1.75 -13.64 13.10
CA PRO A 332 1.61 -14.16 11.75
C PRO A 332 2.52 -15.37 11.54
N ASP A 333 2.16 -16.27 10.64
CA ASP A 333 2.95 -17.48 10.34
C ASP A 333 4.25 -17.21 9.53
N GLY A 334 4.70 -15.95 9.49
CA GLY A 334 5.79 -15.46 8.65
C GLY A 334 5.37 -15.03 7.23
N ARG A 335 4.08 -15.19 6.86
CA ARG A 335 3.50 -14.77 5.57
C ARG A 335 2.39 -13.72 5.71
N ASN A 336 2.31 -13.06 6.86
CA ASN A 336 1.24 -12.14 7.26
C ASN A 336 -0.18 -12.75 7.27
N ILE A 337 -0.29 -14.07 7.13
CA ILE A 337 -1.53 -14.81 7.32
C ILE A 337 -1.63 -15.22 8.78
N VAL A 338 -2.78 -14.96 9.39
CA VAL A 338 -3.04 -15.20 10.81
C VAL A 338 -4.01 -16.37 11.03
N ARG A 339 -4.79 -16.76 10.01
CA ARG A 339 -5.74 -17.89 10.12
C ARG A 339 -5.89 -18.68 8.83
N TYR A 340 -5.94 -20.00 8.97
CA TYR A 340 -6.36 -20.97 7.95
C TYR A 340 -7.53 -21.78 8.50
N LYS A 341 -8.69 -21.68 7.86
CA LYS A 341 -9.89 -22.44 8.21
C LYS A 341 -10.32 -23.32 7.04
N TRP A 342 -10.43 -24.61 7.29
CA TRP A 342 -10.87 -25.61 6.33
C TRP A 342 -12.26 -26.12 6.68
N THR A 343 -13.11 -26.32 5.67
CA THR A 343 -14.43 -26.94 5.83
C THR A 343 -14.66 -28.01 4.77
N GLY A 344 -15.39 -29.07 5.12
CA GLY A 344 -15.67 -30.19 4.24
C GLY A 344 -16.51 -31.28 4.94
N PRO A 345 -16.54 -32.52 4.42
CA PRO A 345 -17.30 -33.63 5.06
C PRO A 345 -16.77 -34.02 6.44
N PHE A 346 -15.57 -33.57 6.80
CA PHE A 346 -14.95 -33.74 8.12
C PHE A 346 -15.37 -32.67 9.15
N GLY A 347 -16.27 -31.75 8.78
CA GLY A 347 -16.62 -30.59 9.60
C GLY A 347 -15.63 -29.45 9.37
N GLU A 348 -14.94 -29.02 10.42
CA GLU A 348 -13.96 -27.92 10.37
C GLU A 348 -12.57 -28.41 10.80
N ALA A 349 -11.53 -27.84 10.19
CA ALA A 349 -10.14 -28.04 10.59
C ALA A 349 -9.35 -26.73 10.46
N GLU A 350 -8.27 -26.58 11.24
CA GLU A 350 -7.44 -25.37 11.22
C GLU A 350 -5.97 -25.67 10.93
N GLY A 351 -5.29 -24.68 10.37
CA GLY A 351 -3.85 -24.70 10.11
C GLY A 351 -3.48 -24.82 8.63
N VAL A 352 -2.19 -24.68 8.36
CA VAL A 352 -1.65 -24.67 7.00
C VAL A 352 -1.79 -26.05 6.35
N LYS A 353 -1.49 -27.13 7.10
CA LYS A 353 -1.53 -28.52 6.61
C LYS A 353 -2.29 -29.45 7.56
N PRO A 354 -3.61 -29.27 7.76
CA PRO A 354 -4.35 -30.10 8.68
C PRO A 354 -4.50 -31.53 8.12
N ASN A 355 -4.55 -32.48 9.04
CA ASN A 355 -4.91 -33.86 8.72
C ASN A 355 -6.38 -34.09 9.03
N VAL A 356 -7.15 -34.52 8.03
CA VAL A 356 -8.60 -34.77 8.13
C VAL A 356 -8.92 -36.20 7.69
N VAL A 357 -10.07 -36.72 8.11
CA VAL A 357 -10.55 -38.04 7.65
C VAL A 357 -11.66 -37.81 6.62
N MET A 358 -11.46 -38.34 5.42
CA MET A 358 -12.34 -38.14 4.27
C MET A 358 -13.11 -39.43 3.96
N PRO A 359 -14.44 -39.45 4.03
CA PRO A 359 -15.22 -40.62 3.65
C PRO A 359 -15.11 -40.89 2.14
N PRO A 360 -15.40 -42.12 1.67
CA PRO A 360 -15.48 -42.42 0.24
C PRO A 360 -16.44 -41.47 -0.49
N GLY A 361 -16.07 -40.99 -1.68
CA GLY A 361 -16.84 -40.01 -2.44
C GLY A 361 -15.98 -38.92 -3.08
N ILE A 362 -16.64 -37.95 -3.69
CA ILE A 362 -16.02 -36.73 -4.24
C ILE A 362 -16.48 -35.57 -3.37
N TRP A 363 -15.53 -34.87 -2.77
CA TRP A 363 -15.80 -33.84 -1.79
C TRP A 363 -15.07 -32.55 -2.15
N GLU A 364 -15.78 -31.44 -2.15
CA GLU A 364 -15.19 -30.11 -2.19
C GLU A 364 -14.81 -29.70 -0.77
N CYS A 365 -13.54 -29.35 -0.58
CA CYS A 365 -13.00 -28.85 0.68
C CYS A 365 -12.66 -27.38 0.50
N ARG A 366 -13.26 -26.50 1.30
CA ARG A 366 -13.04 -25.05 1.22
C ARG A 366 -11.99 -24.61 2.23
N LEU A 367 -11.01 -23.85 1.79
CA LEU A 367 -10.05 -23.11 2.59
C LEU A 367 -10.46 -21.63 2.65
N ILE A 368 -10.47 -21.05 3.85
CA ILE A 368 -10.56 -19.62 4.08
C ILE A 368 -9.26 -19.17 4.76
N VAL A 369 -8.64 -18.13 4.21
CA VAL A 369 -7.41 -17.53 4.70
C VAL A 369 -7.70 -16.10 5.15
N SER A 370 -7.14 -15.69 6.29
CA SER A 370 -7.28 -14.33 6.82
C SER A 370 -5.94 -13.77 7.28
N ASP A 371 -5.74 -12.48 7.07
CA ASP A 371 -4.65 -11.63 7.60
C ASP A 371 -5.06 -10.95 8.93
N GLY A 372 -6.30 -11.13 9.38
CA GLY A 372 -6.88 -10.51 10.57
C GLY A 372 -7.74 -9.27 10.28
N TRP A 373 -7.71 -8.76 9.06
CA TRP A 373 -8.52 -7.62 8.59
C TRP A 373 -9.46 -7.99 7.44
N LEU A 374 -8.97 -8.78 6.49
CA LEU A 374 -9.67 -9.29 5.32
C LEU A 374 -9.56 -10.81 5.23
N GLU A 375 -10.39 -11.40 4.38
CA GLU A 375 -10.41 -12.83 4.13
C GLU A 375 -10.48 -13.11 2.63
N SER A 376 -9.92 -14.24 2.23
CA SER A 376 -10.16 -14.85 0.92
C SER A 376 -10.35 -16.34 1.06
N GLU A 377 -10.84 -16.96 -0.01
CA GLU A 377 -11.16 -18.37 0.00
C GLU A 377 -10.72 -19.06 -1.29
N ASP A 378 -10.47 -20.35 -1.16
CA ASP A 378 -10.19 -21.26 -2.27
C ASP A 378 -10.76 -22.65 -1.94
N THR A 379 -10.86 -23.53 -2.94
CA THR A 379 -11.42 -24.89 -2.78
C THR A 379 -10.55 -25.93 -3.44
N VAL A 380 -10.46 -27.12 -2.84
CA VAL A 380 -9.80 -28.29 -3.42
C VAL A 380 -10.76 -29.48 -3.46
N ILE A 381 -10.77 -30.24 -4.57
CA ILE A 381 -11.56 -31.46 -4.69
C ILE A 381 -10.74 -32.65 -4.20
N ILE A 382 -11.33 -33.43 -3.29
CA ILE A 382 -10.77 -34.67 -2.80
C ILE A 382 -11.66 -35.82 -3.23
N HIS A 383 -11.14 -36.70 -4.07
CA HIS A 383 -11.81 -37.91 -4.52
C HIS A 383 -11.26 -39.13 -3.77
N VAL A 384 -12.08 -39.76 -2.95
CA VAL A 384 -11.75 -41.01 -2.25
C VAL A 384 -12.47 -42.17 -2.92
N LYS A 385 -11.75 -42.94 -3.74
CA LYS A 385 -12.25 -44.10 -4.47
C LYS A 385 -12.32 -45.32 -3.55
N LYS A 386 -13.49 -45.95 -3.46
CA LYS A 386 -13.66 -47.24 -2.76
C LYS A 386 -13.24 -48.39 -3.68
N ILE A 387 -12.31 -49.24 -3.24
CA ILE A 387 -11.91 -50.44 -3.98
C ILE A 387 -12.56 -51.67 -3.35
N THR A 388 -13.28 -52.45 -4.18
CA THR A 388 -13.77 -53.79 -3.84
C THR A 388 -12.90 -54.85 -4.48
N GLU A 389 -12.47 -55.83 -3.70
CA GLU A 389 -11.61 -56.92 -4.18
C GLU A 389 -12.44 -58.01 -4.89
N ASN A 390 -11.98 -58.47 -6.07
CA ASN A 390 -12.20 -59.84 -6.54
C ASN A 390 -11.28 -60.19 -7.74
N GLY A 391 -10.57 -61.32 -7.63
CA GLY A 391 -10.24 -62.18 -8.79
C GLY A 391 -8.77 -62.44 -9.09
N SER A 392 -8.27 -63.59 -8.65
CA SER A 392 -6.94 -64.18 -8.90
C SER A 392 -6.70 -64.69 -10.33
N SER A 393 -5.42 -64.63 -10.74
CA SER A 393 -4.62 -65.47 -11.68
C SER A 393 -5.21 -66.05 -12.98
N SER A 394 -4.52 -65.80 -14.11
CA SER A 394 -3.64 -66.78 -14.80
C SER A 394 -3.28 -66.26 -16.21
N GLY A 395 -2.00 -66.35 -16.61
CA GLY A 395 -1.53 -65.87 -17.91
C GLY A 395 -1.73 -66.85 -19.06
N ASP A 396 -1.76 -66.32 -20.29
CA ASP A 396 -1.09 -66.91 -21.45
C ASP A 396 -0.92 -65.85 -22.56
N SER A 397 0.15 -66.05 -23.31
CA SER A 397 0.72 -65.36 -24.45
C SER A 397 -0.17 -65.31 -25.71
N GLY A 398 0.04 -64.29 -26.56
CA GLY A 398 -0.22 -64.39 -28.00
C GLY A 398 -0.95 -63.23 -28.68
N LYS A 399 -0.15 -62.38 -29.36
CA LYS A 399 -0.38 -61.74 -30.68
C LYS A 399 -1.70 -61.00 -30.99
N SER A 400 -1.52 -59.69 -31.24
CA SER A 400 -1.94 -58.93 -32.44
C SER A 400 -3.29 -59.27 -33.09
N ASN A 401 -4.25 -58.35 -32.98
CA ASN A 401 -4.72 -57.58 -34.14
C ASN A 401 -5.77 -56.52 -33.75
N ASN A 402 -5.74 -55.44 -34.52
CA ASN A 402 -6.74 -54.38 -34.61
C ASN A 402 -8.16 -54.93 -34.73
N ASN A 403 -9.08 -54.36 -33.94
CA ASN A 403 -10.38 -53.80 -34.34
C ASN A 403 -11.28 -53.75 -33.10
N ASN A 404 -11.43 -52.55 -32.51
CA ASN A 404 -12.58 -52.27 -31.65
C ASN A 404 -13.52 -51.33 -32.40
N ASP A 405 -14.40 -51.95 -33.17
CA ASP A 405 -15.79 -51.53 -33.23
C ASP A 405 -16.48 -52.09 -31.98
N SER A 406 -17.09 -51.23 -31.16
CA SER A 406 -18.26 -51.61 -30.35
C SER A 406 -18.82 -50.41 -29.59
N GLY A 407 -19.97 -49.96 -30.09
CA GLY A 407 -21.16 -49.85 -29.24
C GLY A 407 -21.21 -48.62 -28.34
N ASP A 408 -21.37 -47.46 -28.96
CA ASP A 408 -21.81 -46.25 -28.29
C ASP A 408 -23.23 -46.48 -27.73
N LYS A 409 -23.32 -46.70 -26.41
CA LYS A 409 -24.59 -46.68 -25.69
C LYS A 409 -24.87 -45.24 -25.28
N ASN A 410 -25.72 -44.60 -26.08
CA ASN A 410 -26.47 -43.38 -25.76
C ASN A 410 -26.80 -43.28 -24.26
N ILE A 411 -26.09 -42.38 -23.57
CA ILE A 411 -26.54 -41.75 -22.33
C ILE A 411 -26.74 -40.29 -22.71
N GLY A 412 -27.99 -39.84 -22.62
CA GLY A 412 -28.53 -38.67 -23.32
C GLY A 412 -27.64 -37.43 -23.28
N GLU A 413 -27.26 -37.00 -24.49
CA GLU A 413 -26.87 -35.62 -24.76
C GLU A 413 -28.01 -34.71 -24.30
N LYS A 414 -27.81 -34.03 -23.18
CA LYS A 414 -28.49 -32.77 -22.95
C LYS A 414 -27.76 -31.76 -23.83
N GLU A 415 -28.34 -31.49 -25.00
CA GLU A 415 -27.96 -30.35 -25.82
C GLU A 415 -27.85 -29.10 -24.93
N TRP A 416 -26.70 -28.43 -25.04
CA TRP A 416 -26.51 -27.11 -24.47
C TRP A 416 -27.51 -26.15 -25.12
N ASP A 417 -28.56 -25.77 -24.39
CA ASP A 417 -29.62 -24.89 -24.89
C ASP A 417 -29.12 -23.43 -24.94
N ILE A 418 -28.55 -23.08 -26.09
CA ILE A 418 -27.97 -21.77 -26.45
C ILE A 418 -29.02 -20.64 -26.43
N GLY A 419 -30.32 -20.95 -26.39
CA GLY A 419 -31.41 -19.99 -26.57
C GLY A 419 -31.66 -19.00 -25.43
N LYS A 420 -31.16 -19.25 -24.20
CA LYS A 420 -31.39 -18.36 -23.03
C LYS A 420 -30.31 -17.29 -22.83
N GLN A 421 -29.08 -17.51 -23.30
CA GLN A 421 -27.98 -16.55 -23.18
C GLN A 421 -28.08 -15.39 -24.18
N ASP A 422 -28.95 -15.55 -25.18
CA ASP A 422 -29.11 -14.64 -26.29
C ASP A 422 -29.88 -13.35 -25.98
N LYS A 423 -30.29 -13.11 -24.73
CA LYS A 423 -31.03 -11.90 -24.33
C LYS A 423 -30.21 -10.87 -23.55
N VAL A 424 -29.04 -11.24 -23.03
CA VAL A 424 -28.26 -10.38 -22.11
C VAL A 424 -27.15 -9.62 -22.84
N TYR A 425 -26.43 -10.28 -23.77
CA TYR A 425 -25.32 -9.65 -24.50
C TYR A 425 -25.77 -9.00 -25.81
N SER A 426 -26.79 -9.56 -26.46
CA SER A 426 -27.36 -9.05 -27.71
C SER A 426 -28.07 -7.70 -27.57
N SER A 427 -28.35 -7.27 -26.33
CA SER A 427 -28.87 -5.93 -26.04
C SER A 427 -27.79 -4.84 -26.04
N PHE A 428 -26.51 -5.21 -26.06
CA PHE A 428 -25.43 -4.23 -26.19
C PHE A 428 -25.30 -3.82 -27.66
N PRO A 429 -25.40 -2.52 -27.99
CA PRO A 429 -25.69 -2.08 -29.35
C PRO A 429 -24.48 -2.15 -30.29
N TYR A 430 -23.28 -2.43 -29.78
CA TYR A 430 -22.03 -2.34 -30.53
C TYR A 430 -21.52 -3.72 -30.93
N ALA A 431 -21.27 -3.91 -32.22
CA ALA A 431 -20.55 -5.07 -32.75
C ALA A 431 -19.07 -5.04 -32.31
N VAL A 432 -18.48 -3.84 -32.23
CA VAL A 432 -17.11 -3.63 -31.74
C VAL A 432 -17.12 -2.52 -30.69
N PHE A 433 -16.60 -2.81 -29.50
CA PHE A 433 -16.51 -1.86 -28.40
C PHE A 433 -15.13 -1.88 -27.73
N SER A 434 -14.47 -0.72 -27.72
CA SER A 434 -13.22 -0.50 -26.97
C SER A 434 -13.45 0.49 -25.82
N GLY A 435 -13.29 0.02 -24.59
CA GLY A 435 -13.54 0.82 -23.37
C GLY A 435 -12.40 1.74 -22.93
N SER A 436 -11.20 1.56 -23.49
CA SER A 436 -10.00 2.28 -23.07
C SER A 436 -10.11 3.76 -23.35
N GLY A 437 -9.85 4.58 -22.32
CA GLY A 437 -9.67 6.02 -22.48
C GLY A 437 -8.25 6.43 -22.87
N LYS A 438 -7.30 5.48 -22.86
CA LYS A 438 -5.86 5.76 -23.03
C LYS A 438 -5.32 5.27 -24.37
N ILE A 439 -5.84 4.17 -24.88
CA ILE A 439 -5.31 3.49 -26.07
C ILE A 439 -6.37 3.49 -27.18
N PRO A 440 -6.02 3.82 -28.44
CA PRO A 440 -6.96 3.82 -29.54
C PRO A 440 -7.35 2.40 -29.98
N LEU A 441 -8.61 2.25 -30.42
CA LEU A 441 -9.05 1.09 -31.18
C LEU A 441 -8.34 1.11 -32.54
N SER A 442 -7.46 0.14 -32.77
CA SER A 442 -6.56 0.14 -33.94
C SER A 442 -6.80 -1.07 -34.83
N VAL A 443 -7.08 -0.83 -36.12
CA VAL A 443 -7.42 -1.87 -37.10
C VAL A 443 -6.55 -1.73 -38.34
N TYR A 444 -5.70 -2.74 -38.59
CA TYR A 444 -4.78 -2.79 -39.72
C TYR A 444 -5.14 -3.95 -40.66
N GLY A 445 -5.40 -3.70 -41.95
CA GLY A 445 -5.61 -4.80 -42.91
C GLY A 445 -6.18 -4.43 -44.27
N LEU A 446 -6.12 -5.39 -45.20
CA LEU A 446 -6.50 -5.16 -46.60
C LEU A 446 -8.00 -5.11 -46.83
N ASP A 447 -8.78 -6.02 -46.24
CA ASP A 447 -10.23 -6.12 -46.45
C ASP A 447 -10.92 -6.26 -45.09
N ILE A 448 -11.47 -5.17 -44.58
CA ILE A 448 -12.20 -5.14 -43.31
C ILE A 448 -13.64 -4.73 -43.55
N GLU A 449 -14.57 -5.60 -43.14
CA GLU A 449 -16.00 -5.34 -43.16
C GLU A 449 -16.57 -5.54 -41.76
N ILE A 450 -17.28 -4.54 -41.25
CA ILE A 450 -17.97 -4.60 -39.95
C ILE A 450 -19.45 -4.28 -40.18
N SER A 451 -20.30 -5.27 -39.91
CA SER A 451 -21.75 -5.09 -39.90
C SER A 451 -22.19 -4.79 -38.46
N GLY A 452 -22.72 -3.59 -38.22
CA GLY A 452 -23.12 -3.10 -36.90
C GLY A 452 -22.36 -1.86 -36.43
N ASP A 453 -22.74 -1.36 -35.26
CA ASP A 453 -22.16 -0.14 -34.69
C ASP A 453 -20.79 -0.41 -34.03
N ILE A 454 -19.92 0.59 -34.07
CA ILE A 454 -18.61 0.60 -33.43
C ILE A 454 -18.60 1.73 -32.41
N HIS A 455 -18.04 1.48 -31.22
CA HIS A 455 -17.73 2.54 -30.25
C HIS A 455 -16.34 2.37 -29.67
N THR A 456 -15.62 3.48 -29.51
CA THR A 456 -14.37 3.54 -28.75
C THR A 456 -14.36 4.75 -27.83
N ASN A 457 -13.90 4.56 -26.60
CA ASN A 457 -13.68 5.62 -25.63
C ASN A 457 -12.37 6.42 -25.90
N ASN A 458 -11.66 6.12 -26.98
CA ASN A 458 -10.50 6.88 -27.45
C ASN A 458 -10.66 7.18 -28.96
N ASN A 459 -9.56 7.30 -29.70
CA ASN A 459 -9.58 7.41 -31.15
C ASN A 459 -9.90 6.06 -31.80
N PHE A 460 -10.51 6.10 -32.97
CA PHE A 460 -10.61 4.98 -33.90
C PHE A 460 -9.58 5.16 -35.01
N LEU A 461 -8.67 4.20 -35.16
CA LEU A 461 -7.63 4.22 -36.19
C LEU A 461 -7.79 3.02 -37.12
N PHE A 462 -8.05 3.28 -38.39
CA PHE A 462 -7.98 2.27 -39.45
C PHE A 462 -6.84 2.59 -40.41
N HIS A 463 -6.01 1.59 -40.71
CA HIS A 463 -4.98 1.64 -41.75
C HIS A 463 -5.05 0.41 -42.65
N GLY A 464 -5.23 0.59 -43.95
CA GLY A 464 -5.46 -0.56 -44.82
C GLY A 464 -5.84 -0.20 -46.24
N PHE A 465 -6.53 -1.10 -46.94
CA PHE A 465 -6.93 -0.89 -48.33
C PHE A 465 -8.43 -0.68 -48.51
N ASN A 466 -9.25 -1.66 -48.14
CA ASN A 466 -10.70 -1.66 -48.18
C ASN A 466 -11.26 -1.71 -46.75
N PHE A 467 -12.13 -0.76 -46.42
CA PHE A 467 -12.82 -0.71 -45.14
C PHE A 467 -14.28 -0.34 -45.31
N SER A 468 -15.18 -1.18 -44.83
CA SER A 468 -16.61 -0.90 -44.77
C SER A 468 -17.17 -1.06 -43.37
N VAL A 469 -18.01 -0.12 -42.97
CA VAL A 469 -18.86 -0.21 -41.78
C VAL A 469 -20.27 0.17 -42.19
N ASP A 470 -21.21 -0.76 -42.03
CA ASP A 470 -22.62 -0.51 -42.37
C ASP A 470 -23.39 0.20 -41.24
N GLY A 471 -22.91 0.10 -40.00
CA GLY A 471 -23.44 0.83 -38.84
C GLY A 471 -22.78 2.17 -38.56
N ILE A 472 -23.00 2.70 -37.36
CA ILE A 472 -22.42 3.95 -36.88
C ILE A 472 -21.04 3.70 -36.28
N CYS A 473 -20.03 4.41 -36.77
CA CYS A 473 -18.70 4.42 -36.19
C CYS A 473 -18.57 5.61 -35.22
N LYS A 474 -18.54 5.33 -33.91
CA LYS A 474 -18.41 6.32 -32.83
C LYS A 474 -17.03 6.26 -32.19
N ALA A 475 -16.48 7.43 -31.89
CA ALA A 475 -15.25 7.57 -31.11
C ALA A 475 -15.38 8.77 -30.16
N ALA A 476 -14.95 8.61 -28.91
CA ALA A 476 -14.82 9.75 -28.00
C ALA A 476 -13.73 10.73 -28.47
N GLY A 477 -12.70 10.21 -29.12
CA GLY A 477 -11.68 10.99 -29.82
C GLY A 477 -11.97 11.13 -31.31
N GLU A 478 -10.91 11.08 -32.12
CA GLU A 478 -10.97 11.20 -33.57
C GLU A 478 -11.21 9.86 -34.28
N ILE A 479 -11.80 9.92 -35.47
CA ILE A 479 -11.98 8.77 -36.37
C ILE A 479 -11.07 8.96 -37.58
N VAL A 480 -9.92 8.29 -37.56
CA VAL A 480 -8.91 8.34 -38.62
C VAL A 480 -8.98 7.06 -39.44
N THR A 481 -9.26 7.18 -40.73
CA THR A 481 -9.31 6.03 -41.64
C THR A 481 -8.43 6.31 -42.85
N LEU A 482 -7.40 5.49 -43.03
CA LEU A 482 -6.40 5.64 -44.08
C LEU A 482 -6.42 4.38 -44.96
N GLY A 483 -6.98 4.52 -46.16
CA GLY A 483 -7.04 3.45 -47.16
C GLY A 483 -7.67 3.91 -48.46
N LYS A 484 -7.63 3.06 -49.49
CA LYS A 484 -8.03 3.42 -50.86
C LYS A 484 -9.54 3.42 -51.06
N HIS A 485 -10.25 2.49 -50.42
CA HIS A 485 -11.70 2.33 -50.53
C HIS A 485 -12.30 2.29 -49.13
N ILE A 486 -12.73 3.46 -48.64
CA ILE A 486 -13.32 3.62 -47.32
C ILE A 486 -14.81 3.92 -47.45
N ASN A 487 -15.65 3.07 -46.88
CA ASN A 487 -17.10 3.19 -46.85
C ASN A 487 -17.63 3.11 -45.41
N VAL A 488 -17.57 4.23 -44.69
CA VAL A 488 -18.15 4.37 -43.34
C VAL A 488 -19.25 5.42 -43.44
N LYS A 489 -20.50 4.97 -43.50
CA LYS A 489 -21.65 5.83 -43.83
C LYS A 489 -21.95 6.87 -42.75
N ASN A 490 -21.73 6.52 -41.48
CA ASN A 490 -22.03 7.37 -40.35
C ASN A 490 -20.86 7.39 -39.36
N ARG A 491 -20.28 8.58 -39.16
CA ARG A 491 -19.12 8.82 -38.28
C ARG A 491 -19.49 9.84 -37.22
N GLN A 492 -19.18 9.54 -35.97
CA GLN A 492 -19.42 10.43 -34.85
C GLN A 492 -18.18 10.48 -33.94
N ALA A 493 -17.36 11.51 -34.14
CA ALA A 493 -16.28 11.87 -33.20
C ALA A 493 -16.86 12.65 -32.00
N GLY A 494 -16.15 12.67 -30.88
CA GLY A 494 -16.62 13.33 -29.65
C GLY A 494 -17.81 12.63 -28.97
N ALA A 495 -17.95 11.32 -29.15
CA ALA A 495 -18.95 10.53 -28.46
C ALA A 495 -18.70 10.49 -26.93
N GLU A 496 -19.76 10.34 -26.13
CA GLU A 496 -19.62 10.20 -24.68
C GLU A 496 -18.87 8.91 -24.31
N PHE A 497 -18.18 8.94 -23.17
CA PHE A 497 -17.60 7.73 -22.60
C PHE A 497 -18.70 6.75 -22.19
N ILE A 498 -18.53 5.50 -22.57
CA ILE A 498 -19.42 4.41 -22.18
C ILE A 498 -18.66 3.50 -21.24
N GLY A 499 -19.23 3.20 -20.07
CA GLY A 499 -18.66 2.25 -19.13
C GLY A 499 -18.60 0.84 -19.72
N MET A 500 -17.54 0.10 -19.38
CA MET A 500 -17.44 -1.33 -19.73
C MET A 500 -18.62 -2.07 -19.08
N PRO A 501 -19.39 -2.88 -19.84
CA PRO A 501 -20.39 -3.73 -19.21
C PRO A 501 -19.73 -4.71 -18.24
N GLU A 502 -20.36 -4.99 -17.09
CA GLU A 502 -19.87 -5.93 -16.08
C GLU A 502 -20.51 -7.31 -16.29
N TRP A 503 -19.94 -8.13 -17.18
CA TRP A 503 -20.50 -9.45 -17.51
C TRP A 503 -19.61 -10.63 -17.10
N ALA A 504 -18.39 -10.36 -16.62
CA ALA A 504 -17.42 -11.42 -16.38
C ALA A 504 -17.92 -12.44 -15.33
N ASP A 505 -18.56 -11.98 -14.26
CA ASP A 505 -19.11 -12.84 -13.21
C ASP A 505 -20.29 -13.68 -13.70
N ASP A 506 -21.16 -13.09 -14.53
CA ASP A 506 -22.29 -13.79 -15.15
C ASP A 506 -21.81 -14.86 -16.13
N ILE A 507 -20.83 -14.51 -16.99
CA ILE A 507 -20.20 -15.43 -17.93
C ILE A 507 -19.50 -16.58 -17.17
N LYS A 508 -18.75 -16.26 -16.12
CA LYS A 508 -18.07 -17.25 -15.26
C LYS A 508 -19.09 -18.20 -14.65
N SER A 509 -20.12 -17.66 -14.01
CA SER A 509 -21.18 -18.43 -13.35
C SER A 509 -21.87 -19.37 -14.32
N GLU A 510 -22.11 -18.92 -15.55
CA GLU A 510 -22.80 -19.70 -16.57
C GLU A 510 -21.94 -20.82 -17.16
N ILE A 511 -20.66 -20.54 -17.44
CA ILE A 511 -19.70 -21.56 -17.88
C ILE A 511 -19.49 -22.60 -16.77
N LEU A 512 -19.42 -22.19 -15.50
CA LEU A 512 -19.26 -23.10 -14.37
C LEU A 512 -20.46 -24.05 -14.14
N LYS A 513 -21.68 -23.66 -14.52
CA LYS A 513 -22.86 -24.53 -14.35
C LYS A 513 -22.77 -25.85 -15.13
N ASN A 514 -22.10 -25.85 -16.27
CA ASN A 514 -22.07 -26.99 -17.18
C ASN A 514 -20.67 -27.31 -17.72
N GLY A 515 -19.64 -26.63 -17.21
CA GLY A 515 -18.27 -26.68 -17.69
C GLY A 515 -17.31 -27.40 -16.76
N ILE A 516 -16.11 -27.63 -17.28
CA ILE A 516 -14.97 -28.14 -16.54
C ILE A 516 -14.18 -26.95 -16.02
N ARG A 517 -13.97 -26.90 -14.71
CA ARG A 517 -13.14 -25.89 -14.05
C ARG A 517 -11.71 -26.40 -13.87
N TYR A 518 -10.73 -25.53 -14.15
CA TYR A 518 -9.32 -25.71 -13.85
C TYR A 518 -8.85 -24.56 -12.97
N PHE A 519 -8.13 -24.85 -11.89
CA PHE A 519 -7.67 -23.84 -10.92
C PHE A 519 -6.26 -23.32 -11.20
N ALA A 520 -5.69 -23.68 -12.35
CA ALA A 520 -4.37 -23.27 -12.81
C ALA A 520 -4.34 -23.19 -14.34
N ASN A 521 -3.26 -22.64 -14.89
CA ASN A 521 -3.09 -22.46 -16.33
C ASN A 521 -3.37 -23.76 -17.11
N LYS A 522 -4.11 -23.62 -18.21
CA LYS A 522 -4.50 -24.74 -19.05
C LYS A 522 -3.92 -24.58 -20.45
N SER A 523 -3.10 -25.57 -20.83
CA SER A 523 -2.52 -25.63 -22.17
C SER A 523 -3.07 -26.81 -22.98
N TYR A 524 -3.36 -26.56 -24.25
CA TYR A 524 -3.69 -27.56 -25.26
C TYR A 524 -2.62 -27.52 -26.35
N SER A 525 -2.08 -28.67 -26.73
CA SER A 525 -1.06 -28.77 -27.78
C SER A 525 -1.27 -30.00 -28.67
N GLY A 526 -0.77 -29.93 -29.91
CA GLY A 526 -0.84 -31.05 -30.88
C GLY A 526 -1.36 -30.62 -32.24
N SER A 527 -1.66 -31.57 -33.13
CA SER A 527 -2.19 -31.24 -34.46
C SER A 527 -3.67 -30.85 -34.44
N ARG A 528 -4.46 -31.40 -33.51
CA ARG A 528 -5.89 -31.06 -33.34
C ARG A 528 -6.26 -30.97 -31.87
N ALA A 529 -7.12 -30.02 -31.54
CA ALA A 529 -7.77 -29.90 -30.23
C ALA A 529 -9.26 -29.64 -30.42
N SER A 530 -10.06 -30.04 -29.45
CA SER A 530 -11.49 -29.77 -29.44
C SER A 530 -11.94 -29.32 -28.06
N ILE A 531 -12.74 -28.25 -28.00
CA ILE A 531 -13.37 -27.76 -26.77
C ILE A 531 -14.87 -28.02 -26.90
N THR A 532 -15.27 -29.19 -26.41
CA THR A 532 -16.65 -29.69 -26.51
C THR A 532 -17.49 -29.44 -25.26
N ALA A 533 -16.83 -29.23 -24.11
CA ALA A 533 -17.46 -28.82 -22.85
C ALA A 533 -16.98 -27.41 -22.47
N PRO A 534 -17.83 -26.58 -21.83
CA PRO A 534 -17.42 -25.26 -21.39
C PRO A 534 -16.18 -25.34 -20.49
N LEU A 535 -15.26 -24.41 -20.65
CA LEU A 535 -13.95 -24.41 -20.02
C LEU A 535 -13.82 -23.18 -19.12
N ALA A 536 -13.74 -23.35 -17.80
CA ALA A 536 -13.43 -22.28 -16.87
C ALA A 536 -12.02 -22.48 -16.30
N VAL A 537 -11.16 -21.47 -16.37
CA VAL A 537 -9.77 -21.55 -15.92
C VAL A 537 -9.45 -20.38 -15.00
N ASP A 538 -9.11 -20.65 -13.75
CA ASP A 538 -8.59 -19.65 -12.82
C ASP A 538 -7.07 -19.47 -13.06
N GLY A 539 -6.72 -19.01 -14.27
CA GLY A 539 -5.36 -18.82 -14.76
C GLY A 539 -5.38 -18.51 -16.26
N ASP A 540 -4.26 -18.72 -16.94
CA ASP A 540 -4.14 -18.51 -18.38
C ASP A 540 -4.59 -19.74 -19.19
N VAL A 541 -5.18 -19.51 -20.37
CA VAL A 541 -5.48 -20.56 -21.35
C VAL A 541 -4.57 -20.39 -22.56
N THR A 542 -3.80 -21.43 -22.90
CA THR A 542 -2.95 -21.44 -24.09
C THR A 542 -3.34 -22.59 -25.01
N ILE A 543 -3.73 -22.30 -26.25
CA ILE A 543 -4.06 -23.31 -27.25
C ILE A 543 -3.06 -23.21 -28.40
N ASN A 544 -2.24 -24.24 -28.57
CA ASN A 544 -1.18 -24.35 -29.57
C ASN A 544 -1.42 -25.56 -30.47
N CYS A 545 -2.26 -25.44 -31.50
CA CYS A 545 -2.56 -26.56 -32.39
C CYS A 545 -2.83 -26.18 -33.84
N GLU A 546 -2.70 -27.10 -34.80
CA GLU A 546 -3.00 -26.75 -36.21
C GLU A 546 -4.50 -26.49 -36.41
N SER A 547 -5.37 -27.30 -35.79
CA SER A 547 -6.83 -27.16 -35.88
C SER A 547 -7.49 -27.17 -34.50
N LEU A 548 -8.34 -26.17 -34.25
CA LEU A 548 -9.21 -26.09 -33.07
C LEU A 548 -10.67 -26.10 -33.50
N ASP A 549 -11.41 -27.10 -33.05
CA ASP A 549 -12.88 -27.13 -33.16
C ASP A 549 -13.48 -26.76 -31.79
N ILE A 550 -14.32 -25.72 -31.75
CA ILE A 550 -14.89 -25.21 -30.51
C ILE A 550 -16.41 -25.23 -30.59
N SER A 551 -17.06 -25.89 -29.62
CA SER A 551 -18.53 -25.93 -29.52
C SER A 551 -19.04 -25.43 -28.17
N ALA A 552 -18.15 -25.01 -27.28
CA ALA A 552 -18.48 -24.52 -25.95
C ALA A 552 -17.60 -23.33 -25.53
N GLY A 553 -18.06 -22.55 -24.54
CA GLY A 553 -17.40 -21.32 -24.10
C GLY A 553 -16.09 -21.54 -23.34
N ILE A 554 -15.22 -20.54 -23.38
CA ILE A 554 -13.95 -20.47 -22.64
C ILE A 554 -13.99 -19.25 -21.72
N PHE A 555 -13.70 -19.45 -20.44
CA PHE A 555 -13.48 -18.41 -19.45
C PHE A 555 -12.10 -18.58 -18.83
N ALA A 556 -11.35 -17.49 -18.73
CA ALA A 556 -10.07 -17.42 -18.05
C ALA A 556 -10.04 -16.22 -17.10
N THR A 557 -9.55 -16.38 -15.87
CA THR A 557 -9.27 -15.21 -15.01
C THR A 557 -8.03 -14.45 -15.52
N GLY A 558 -7.05 -15.19 -16.07
CA GLY A 558 -5.86 -14.69 -16.76
C GLY A 558 -6.06 -14.54 -18.27
N GLY A 559 -4.97 -14.54 -19.03
CA GLY A 559 -4.97 -14.36 -20.48
C GLY A 559 -5.42 -15.59 -21.27
N ILE A 560 -5.84 -15.40 -22.51
CA ILE A 560 -6.17 -16.46 -23.47
C ILE A 560 -5.32 -16.27 -24.73
N SER A 561 -4.47 -17.24 -25.05
CA SER A 561 -3.68 -17.26 -26.28
C SER A 561 -4.14 -18.39 -27.19
N LEU A 562 -4.61 -18.04 -28.39
CA LEU A 562 -5.07 -18.97 -29.42
C LEU A 562 -4.07 -18.96 -30.58
N ASN A 563 -3.10 -19.88 -30.56
CA ASN A 563 -2.09 -20.05 -31.60
C ASN A 563 -2.47 -21.24 -32.49
N VAL A 564 -3.26 -20.97 -33.54
CA VAL A 564 -3.88 -22.04 -34.34
C VAL A 564 -3.91 -21.76 -35.83
N SER A 565 -3.63 -22.74 -36.69
CA SER A 565 -3.77 -22.51 -38.14
C SER A 565 -5.23 -22.30 -38.54
N ARG A 566 -6.14 -23.12 -37.99
CA ARG A 566 -7.59 -23.01 -38.20
C ARG A 566 -8.35 -23.11 -36.89
N LEU A 567 -9.24 -22.15 -36.63
CA LEU A 567 -10.27 -22.23 -35.60
C LEU A 567 -11.64 -22.25 -36.26
N LYS A 568 -12.48 -23.22 -35.88
CA LYS A 568 -13.89 -23.29 -36.33
C LYS A 568 -14.84 -23.49 -35.16
N GLY A 569 -15.76 -22.55 -34.98
CA GLY A 569 -16.91 -22.68 -34.10
C GLY A 569 -17.96 -23.65 -34.64
N ILE A 570 -18.74 -24.26 -33.75
CA ILE A 570 -19.91 -25.06 -34.16
C ILE A 570 -20.93 -24.16 -34.90
N GLU A 571 -21.47 -24.68 -36.00
CA GLU A 571 -22.39 -23.94 -36.86
C GLU A 571 -23.66 -23.53 -36.09
N GLY A 572 -24.01 -22.25 -36.13
CA GLY A 572 -25.15 -21.70 -35.39
C GLY A 572 -24.94 -21.57 -33.87
N GLY A 573 -23.87 -22.13 -33.31
CA GLY A 573 -23.56 -22.03 -31.87
C GLY A 573 -23.03 -20.66 -31.50
N LYS A 574 -23.53 -20.09 -30.39
CA LYS A 574 -23.02 -18.84 -29.82
C LYS A 574 -22.00 -19.15 -28.73
N ILE A 575 -20.74 -18.88 -29.04
CA ILE A 575 -19.59 -19.25 -28.20
C ILE A 575 -19.04 -18.00 -27.53
N VAL A 576 -18.82 -18.07 -26.23
CA VAL A 576 -18.21 -16.99 -25.45
C VAL A 576 -16.74 -17.32 -25.19
N ILE A 577 -15.83 -16.41 -25.52
CA ILE A 577 -14.42 -16.44 -25.14
C ILE A 577 -14.17 -15.22 -24.25
N CYS A 578 -13.92 -15.45 -22.96
CA CYS A 578 -13.86 -14.41 -21.96
C CYS A 578 -12.56 -14.48 -21.15
N SER A 579 -11.83 -13.36 -21.09
CA SER A 579 -10.69 -13.16 -20.19
C SER A 579 -11.04 -12.07 -19.18
N GLU A 580 -11.12 -12.40 -17.90
CA GLU A 580 -11.60 -11.46 -16.86
C GLU A 580 -10.62 -10.31 -16.62
N LYS A 581 -9.33 -10.63 -16.46
CA LYS A 581 -8.28 -9.67 -16.08
C LYS A 581 -7.13 -9.61 -17.09
N GLY A 582 -7.07 -10.56 -18.03
CA GLY A 582 -5.97 -10.72 -18.97
C GLY A 582 -6.30 -10.29 -20.40
N ASN A 583 -5.33 -10.52 -21.29
CA ASN A 583 -5.46 -10.26 -22.72
C ASN A 583 -6.02 -11.49 -23.44
N ILE A 584 -6.67 -11.28 -24.59
CA ILE A 584 -6.99 -12.35 -25.53
C ILE A 584 -6.15 -12.13 -26.79
N GLU A 585 -5.24 -13.06 -27.08
CA GLU A 585 -4.38 -13.03 -28.26
C GLU A 585 -4.80 -14.12 -29.25
N ILE A 586 -5.15 -13.73 -30.46
CA ILE A 586 -5.61 -14.62 -31.52
C ILE A 586 -4.57 -14.63 -32.63
N ASN A 587 -3.80 -15.69 -32.74
CA ASN A 587 -2.79 -15.92 -33.77
C ASN A 587 -3.28 -17.06 -34.69
N ALA A 588 -3.89 -16.70 -35.84
CA ALA A 588 -4.47 -17.70 -36.73
C ALA A 588 -4.35 -17.47 -38.24
N SER A 589 -4.32 -18.54 -39.05
CA SER A 589 -4.45 -18.39 -40.51
C SER A 589 -5.91 -18.18 -40.91
N LYS A 590 -6.82 -18.96 -40.31
CA LYS A 590 -8.28 -18.83 -40.49
C LYS A 590 -9.00 -18.95 -39.14
N PHE A 591 -9.82 -17.96 -38.81
CA PHE A 591 -10.65 -17.91 -37.61
C PHE A 591 -12.10 -17.70 -38.01
N GLU A 592 -12.99 -18.62 -37.64
CA GLU A 592 -14.43 -18.52 -37.89
C GLU A 592 -15.19 -18.87 -36.61
N LEU A 593 -15.91 -17.90 -36.04
CA LEU A 593 -16.66 -18.05 -34.80
C LEU A 593 -17.99 -17.29 -34.88
N ASN A 594 -19.01 -17.81 -34.19
CA ASN A 594 -20.25 -17.09 -33.90
C ASN A 594 -20.34 -16.90 -32.38
N GLY A 595 -20.47 -15.67 -31.88
CA GLY A 595 -20.58 -15.38 -30.45
C GLY A 595 -19.80 -14.14 -29.96
N LEU A 596 -19.27 -14.21 -28.74
CA LEU A 596 -18.72 -13.06 -28.01
C LEU A 596 -17.24 -13.29 -27.68
N ILE A 597 -16.40 -12.30 -27.98
CA ILE A 597 -15.04 -12.18 -27.46
C ILE A 597 -15.03 -11.02 -26.47
N TYR A 598 -14.69 -11.29 -25.21
CA TYR A 598 -14.85 -10.34 -24.11
C TYR A 598 -13.62 -10.27 -23.19
N ALA A 599 -13.02 -9.08 -23.08
CA ALA A 599 -11.86 -8.83 -22.21
C ALA A 599 -11.97 -7.46 -21.52
N PRO A 600 -12.80 -7.31 -20.47
CA PRO A 600 -13.20 -6.02 -19.91
C PRO A 600 -12.05 -5.21 -19.30
N LYS A 601 -10.95 -5.85 -18.92
CA LYS A 601 -9.76 -5.22 -18.31
C LYS A 601 -8.50 -5.37 -19.16
N GLY A 602 -8.61 -5.99 -20.34
CA GLY A 602 -7.46 -6.38 -21.13
C GLY A 602 -7.57 -6.03 -22.60
N THR A 603 -6.55 -6.44 -23.34
CA THR A 603 -6.44 -6.20 -24.77
C THR A 603 -6.85 -7.43 -25.56
N VAL A 604 -7.70 -7.25 -26.57
CA VAL A 604 -7.92 -8.25 -27.63
C VAL A 604 -6.98 -7.93 -28.79
N VAL A 605 -6.02 -8.82 -29.05
CA VAL A 605 -5.08 -8.73 -30.16
C VAL A 605 -5.44 -9.76 -31.22
N ILE A 606 -5.72 -9.31 -32.44
CA ILE A 606 -6.13 -10.17 -33.56
C ILE A 606 -5.04 -10.16 -34.62
N ASN A 607 -4.29 -11.24 -34.66
CA ASN A 607 -3.31 -11.59 -35.68
C ASN A 607 -3.91 -12.75 -36.50
N ALA A 608 -4.84 -12.43 -37.40
CA ALA A 608 -5.50 -13.44 -38.23
C ALA A 608 -5.46 -13.11 -39.72
N GLY A 609 -5.17 -14.11 -40.56
CA GLY A 609 -5.19 -13.98 -42.02
C GLY A 609 -6.60 -13.82 -42.57
N GLU A 610 -7.48 -14.77 -42.27
CA GLU A 610 -8.93 -14.70 -42.46
C GLU A 610 -9.60 -14.71 -41.08
N PHE A 611 -10.35 -13.66 -40.75
CA PHE A 611 -11.06 -13.52 -39.48
C PHE A 611 -12.54 -13.22 -39.73
N ILE A 612 -13.40 -14.18 -39.37
CA ILE A 612 -14.85 -14.07 -39.48
C ILE A 612 -15.43 -14.27 -38.08
N LEU A 613 -16.02 -13.22 -37.53
CA LEU A 613 -16.78 -13.28 -36.29
C LEU A 613 -18.21 -12.81 -36.55
N SER A 614 -19.17 -13.71 -36.39
CA SER A 614 -20.59 -13.36 -36.33
C SER A 614 -20.95 -13.07 -34.87
N GLY A 615 -20.88 -11.82 -34.43
CA GLY A 615 -21.19 -11.43 -33.06
C GLY A 615 -20.44 -10.20 -32.58
N HIS A 616 -19.89 -10.23 -31.36
CA HIS A 616 -19.38 -9.02 -30.69
C HIS A 616 -17.93 -9.17 -30.21
N ILE A 617 -17.15 -8.09 -30.32
CA ILE A 617 -15.85 -7.93 -29.67
C ILE A 617 -15.93 -6.76 -28.71
N ILE A 618 -15.77 -7.03 -27.42
CA ILE A 618 -15.94 -6.05 -26.35
C ILE A 618 -14.74 -6.17 -25.40
N ALA A 619 -13.87 -5.17 -25.38
CA ALA A 619 -12.67 -5.21 -24.56
C ALA A 619 -12.23 -3.82 -24.12
N ASP A 620 -11.34 -3.73 -23.12
CA ASP A 620 -10.73 -2.44 -22.77
C ASP A 620 -10.02 -1.88 -24.02
N THR A 621 -9.09 -2.67 -24.57
CA THR A 621 -8.34 -2.29 -25.77
C THR A 621 -8.53 -3.35 -26.87
N ILE A 622 -8.63 -2.92 -28.12
CA ILE A 622 -8.69 -3.82 -29.27
C ILE A 622 -7.67 -3.40 -30.31
N ILE A 623 -6.86 -4.36 -30.77
CA ILE A 623 -5.85 -4.19 -31.81
C ILE A 623 -6.01 -5.33 -32.81
N LYS A 624 -6.32 -5.01 -34.06
CA LYS A 624 -6.27 -5.96 -35.18
C LYS A 624 -5.06 -5.63 -36.03
N ASN A 625 -4.12 -6.56 -36.15
CA ASN A 625 -2.91 -6.38 -36.96
C ASN A 625 -3.08 -6.91 -38.38
N GLU A 626 -2.21 -6.47 -39.29
CA GLU A 626 -2.05 -7.05 -40.61
C GLU A 626 -1.02 -8.18 -40.54
N ILE A 627 -1.37 -9.37 -41.04
CA ILE A 627 -0.41 -10.45 -41.27
C ILE A 627 -0.03 -10.42 -42.75
N SER A 628 1.26 -10.24 -43.04
CA SER A 628 1.79 -10.48 -44.39
C SER A 628 1.61 -11.96 -44.74
N LYS A 629 0.85 -12.25 -45.80
CA LYS A 629 0.76 -13.61 -46.36
C LYS A 629 2.11 -14.17 -46.75
#